data_AF-A0A497C7C4-F1
#
_entry.id   AF-A0A497C7C4-F1
#
_cell.length_a   1.000
_cell.length_b   1.000
_cell.length_c   1.000
_cell.angle_alpha   90.00
_cell.angle_beta   90.00
_cell.angle_gamma   90.00
#
_symmetry.space_group_name_H-M   'P 1'
#
loop_
_entity.id
_entity.type
_entity.pdbx_description
1 polymer ?
#
loop_
_entity_poly.entity_id
_entity_poly.type
_entity_poly.pdbx_seq_one_letter_code
_entity_poly.pdbx_strand_id
1 'polypeptide(L)'
;MSWFSKILKQKDFDTELRAAQAVESILSNETLTSDLDDEEAKLLLNWGLEWAKRVALNTSHLKDAAAQENMHPKLKAIRKLMRLVNRWGANLESLEEAQQAKIFAEIVEHTKLIFPQESALRQTPPETLPQLSLENPAQLITQLHQLLNGLVN
;
A
#
# COMPACT_ATOMS: atom_id res chain seq x y z
N MET A 1 4.68 -46.62 2.51
CA MET A 1 4.50 -45.18 2.17
C MET A 1 3.02 -44.85 2.30
N SER A 2 2.66 -43.99 3.24
CA SER A 2 1.27 -43.72 3.64
C SER A 2 0.54 -42.84 2.62
N TRP A 3 -0.62 -43.27 2.15
CA TRP A 3 -1.52 -42.49 1.29
C TRP A 3 -1.93 -41.14 1.92
N PHE A 4 -1.91 -41.04 3.26
CA PHE A 4 -2.16 -39.81 3.99
C PHE A 4 -1.05 -38.75 3.86
N SER A 5 0.19 -39.13 3.53
CA SER A 5 1.27 -38.15 3.31
C SER A 5 1.15 -37.42 1.96
N LYS A 6 0.26 -37.88 1.06
CA LYS A 6 -0.10 -37.16 -0.16
C LYS A 6 -1.26 -36.18 0.04
N ILE A 7 -2.12 -36.41 1.03
CA ILE A 7 -3.29 -35.55 1.32
C ILE A 7 -2.88 -34.30 2.12
N LEU A 8 -1.79 -34.38 2.88
CA LEU A 8 -1.25 -33.25 3.65
C LEU A 8 -0.12 -32.47 2.93
N LYS A 9 0.04 -32.64 1.61
CA LYS A 9 0.69 -31.59 0.80
C LYS A 9 -0.29 -30.43 0.68
N GLN A 10 -0.24 -29.59 1.70
CA GLN A 10 -0.53 -28.16 1.73
C GLN A 10 0.00 -27.46 0.45
N LYS A 11 -0.68 -27.62 -0.69
CA LYS A 11 -0.13 -27.31 -2.03
C LYS A 11 -0.72 -26.10 -2.75
N ASP A 12 -1.77 -25.44 -2.25
CA ASP A 12 -2.45 -24.39 -3.05
C ASP A 12 -2.40 -22.97 -2.43
N PHE A 13 -1.55 -22.72 -1.43
CA PHE A 13 -1.45 -21.42 -0.75
C PHE A 13 0.00 -20.99 -0.50
N ASP A 14 0.81 -20.87 -1.56
CA ASP A 14 2.19 -20.36 -1.44
C ASP A 14 2.20 -18.84 -1.23
N THR A 15 1.91 -18.44 0.00
CA THR A 15 1.76 -17.03 0.38
C THR A 15 3.11 -16.32 0.42
N GLU A 16 4.20 -17.06 0.68
CA GLU A 16 5.56 -16.53 0.64
C GLU A 16 5.98 -16.18 -0.79
N LEU A 17 5.73 -17.06 -1.76
CA LEU A 17 5.97 -16.79 -3.18
C LEU A 17 5.13 -15.59 -3.65
N ARG A 18 3.85 -15.52 -3.28
CA ARG A 18 2.97 -14.38 -3.63
C ARG A 18 3.47 -13.07 -3.03
N ALA A 19 3.96 -13.09 -1.79
CA ALA A 19 4.53 -11.91 -1.14
C ALA A 19 5.83 -11.47 -1.85
N ALA A 20 6.68 -12.41 -2.25
CA ALA A 20 7.89 -12.11 -3.02
C ALA A 20 7.56 -11.48 -4.40
N GLN A 21 6.59 -12.04 -5.13
CA GLN A 21 6.14 -11.50 -6.42
C GLN A 21 5.50 -10.10 -6.28
N ALA A 22 4.72 -9.90 -5.22
CA ALA A 22 4.12 -8.60 -4.93
C ALA A 22 5.21 -7.54 -4.66
N VAL A 23 6.22 -7.89 -3.85
CA VAL A 23 7.40 -7.04 -3.58
C VAL A 23 8.17 -6.73 -4.87
N GLU A 24 8.47 -7.75 -5.67
CA GLU A 24 9.19 -7.58 -6.94
C GLU A 24 8.44 -6.64 -7.90
N SER A 25 7.10 -6.71 -7.94
CA SER A 25 6.28 -5.84 -8.78
C SER A 25 6.34 -4.36 -8.38
N ILE A 26 6.65 -4.06 -7.11
CA ILE A 26 6.87 -2.71 -6.61
C ILE A 26 8.30 -2.28 -6.92
N LEU A 27 9.29 -3.12 -6.59
CA LEU A 27 10.71 -2.83 -6.79
C LEU A 27 11.08 -2.61 -8.26
N SER A 28 10.40 -3.30 -9.18
CA SER A 28 10.64 -3.17 -10.63
C SER A 28 10.14 -1.85 -11.23
N ASN A 29 9.62 -0.93 -10.42
CA ASN A 29 9.04 0.32 -10.87
C ASN A 29 9.67 1.52 -10.15
N GLU A 30 10.80 1.98 -10.68
CA GLU A 30 11.56 3.11 -10.14
C GLU A 30 10.78 4.43 -10.15
N THR A 31 9.77 4.57 -11.03
CA THR A 31 8.90 5.76 -11.10
C THR A 31 8.02 5.96 -9.85
N LEU A 32 8.02 5.01 -8.91
CA LEU A 32 7.24 5.13 -7.67
C LEU A 32 7.88 6.08 -6.65
N THR A 33 9.18 6.37 -6.80
CA THR A 33 9.95 7.20 -5.85
C THR A 33 10.94 8.14 -6.57
N SER A 34 10.80 8.33 -7.88
CA SER A 34 11.81 9.00 -8.72
C SER A 34 12.02 10.49 -8.44
N ASP A 35 11.07 11.13 -7.74
CA ASP A 35 11.08 12.57 -7.49
C ASP A 35 11.47 12.89 -6.03
N LEU A 36 11.86 11.86 -5.28
CA LEU A 36 12.27 11.95 -3.87
C LEU A 36 13.77 11.72 -3.74
N ASP A 37 14.37 12.32 -2.72
CA ASP A 37 15.72 11.98 -2.29
C ASP A 37 15.78 10.56 -1.69
N ASP A 38 16.98 9.99 -1.59
CA ASP A 38 17.18 8.57 -1.28
C ASP A 38 16.51 8.11 0.03
N GLU A 39 16.55 8.94 1.08
CA GLU A 39 15.99 8.58 2.38
C GLU A 39 14.45 8.58 2.35
N GLU A 40 13.85 9.59 1.72
CA GLU A 40 12.42 9.73 1.48
C GLU A 40 11.90 8.60 0.57
N ALA A 41 12.61 8.31 -0.52
CA ALA A 41 12.33 7.22 -1.43
C ALA A 41 12.30 5.88 -0.68
N LYS A 42 13.29 5.64 0.19
CA LYS A 42 13.37 4.43 1.01
C LYS A 42 12.21 4.31 2.00
N LEU A 43 11.77 5.41 2.63
CA LEU A 43 10.60 5.42 3.50
C LEU A 43 9.33 5.02 2.74
N LEU A 44 9.09 5.65 1.59
CA LEU A 44 7.91 5.37 0.77
C LEU A 44 7.95 3.94 0.21
N LEU A 45 9.12 3.47 -0.21
CA LEU A 45 9.30 2.11 -0.71
C LEU A 45 9.00 1.08 0.38
N ASN A 46 9.58 1.25 1.57
CA ASN A 46 9.33 0.34 2.70
C ASN A 46 7.83 0.23 3.03
N TRP A 47 7.12 1.36 3.02
CA TRP A 47 5.66 1.37 3.20
C TRP A 47 4.94 0.58 2.09
N GLY A 48 5.26 0.84 0.82
CA GLY A 48 4.68 0.10 -0.30
C GLY A 48 4.91 -1.42 -0.20
N LEU A 49 6.11 -1.83 0.22
CA LEU A 49 6.47 -3.23 0.41
C LEU A 49 5.73 -3.89 1.57
N GLU A 50 5.57 -3.19 2.70
CA GLU A 50 4.79 -3.64 3.84
C GLU A 50 3.35 -3.96 3.43
N TRP A 51 2.69 -3.01 2.75
CA TRP A 51 1.31 -3.17 2.31
C TRP A 51 1.17 -4.25 1.23
N ALA A 52 2.13 -4.37 0.31
CA ALA A 52 2.15 -5.43 -0.71
C ALA A 52 2.23 -6.83 -0.07
N LYS A 53 3.07 -7.00 0.94
CA LYS A 53 3.17 -8.25 1.72
C LYS A 53 1.87 -8.55 2.45
N ARG A 54 1.27 -7.53 3.12
CA ARG A 54 -0.02 -7.67 3.81
C ARG A 54 -1.13 -8.11 2.86
N VAL A 55 -1.20 -7.51 1.66
CA VAL A 55 -2.15 -7.91 0.62
C VAL A 55 -1.99 -9.38 0.24
N ALA A 56 -0.76 -9.86 0.06
CA ALA A 56 -0.49 -11.27 -0.22
C ALA A 56 -0.94 -12.18 0.94
N LEU A 57 -0.60 -11.82 2.18
CA LEU A 57 -0.99 -12.55 3.39
C LEU A 57 -2.51 -12.69 3.55
N ASN A 58 -3.25 -11.64 3.20
CA ASN A 58 -4.71 -11.64 3.23
C ASN A 58 -5.35 -12.58 2.20
N THR A 59 -4.58 -13.17 1.28
CA THR A 59 -5.05 -14.19 0.32
C THR A 59 -4.65 -15.62 0.68
N SER A 60 -4.11 -15.84 1.89
CA SER A 60 -3.69 -17.17 2.37
C SER A 60 -4.80 -18.23 2.37
N HIS A 61 -6.07 -17.82 2.32
CA HIS A 61 -7.24 -18.69 2.24
C HIS A 61 -7.76 -18.90 0.79
N LEU A 62 -7.11 -18.28 -0.22
CA LEU A 62 -7.52 -18.31 -1.62
C LEU A 62 -6.53 -19.11 -2.48
N LYS A 63 -7.06 -19.94 -3.38
CA LYS A 63 -6.26 -20.66 -4.40
C LYS A 63 -5.59 -19.65 -5.34
N ASP A 64 -4.48 -20.04 -5.97
CA ASP A 64 -3.62 -19.16 -6.77
C ASP A 64 -4.37 -18.22 -7.74
N ALA A 65 -5.28 -18.74 -8.57
CA ALA A 65 -6.01 -17.90 -9.52
C ALA A 65 -6.88 -16.84 -8.83
N ALA A 66 -7.65 -17.24 -7.82
CA ALA A 66 -8.50 -16.33 -7.04
C ALA A 66 -7.68 -15.35 -6.19
N ALA A 67 -6.53 -15.79 -5.66
CA ALA A 67 -5.59 -14.94 -4.95
C ALA A 67 -5.04 -13.86 -5.89
N GLN A 68 -4.61 -14.22 -7.10
CA GLN A 68 -4.09 -13.28 -8.08
C GLN A 68 -5.15 -12.26 -8.52
N GLU A 69 -6.38 -12.71 -8.78
CA GLU A 69 -7.52 -11.83 -9.08
C GLU A 69 -7.82 -10.84 -7.95
N ASN A 70 -7.66 -11.26 -6.69
CA ASN A 70 -7.84 -10.40 -5.52
C ASN A 70 -6.65 -9.45 -5.29
N MET A 71 -5.42 -9.91 -5.51
CA MET A 71 -4.21 -9.12 -5.26
C MET A 71 -4.00 -8.04 -6.33
N HIS A 72 -4.22 -8.36 -7.60
CA HIS A 72 -3.92 -7.46 -8.71
C HIS A 72 -4.50 -6.04 -8.57
N PRO A 73 -5.81 -5.84 -8.30
CA PRO A 73 -6.37 -4.50 -8.14
C PRO A 73 -5.78 -3.76 -6.93
N LYS A 74 -5.46 -4.48 -5.84
CA LYS A 74 -4.87 -3.91 -4.62
C LYS A 74 -3.42 -3.47 -4.83
N LEU A 75 -2.60 -4.29 -5.48
CA LEU A 75 -1.23 -3.93 -5.86
C LEU A 75 -1.21 -2.73 -6.82
N LYS A 76 -2.20 -2.64 -7.73
CA LYS A 76 -2.37 -1.47 -8.59
C LYS A 76 -2.72 -0.21 -7.78
N ALA A 77 -3.59 -0.33 -6.77
CA ALA A 77 -3.92 0.78 -5.88
C ALA A 77 -2.73 1.22 -5.03
N ILE A 78 -1.91 0.29 -4.50
CA ILE A 78 -0.66 0.62 -3.80
C ILE A 78 0.26 1.46 -4.69
N ARG A 79 0.50 1.02 -5.94
CA ARG A 79 1.34 1.78 -6.88
C ARG A 79 0.81 3.17 -7.17
N LYS A 80 -0.52 3.33 -7.28
CA LYS A 80 -1.13 4.66 -7.47
C LYS A 80 -0.96 5.54 -6.25
N LEU A 81 -1.19 5.00 -5.05
CA LEU A 81 -0.98 5.70 -3.78
C LEU A 81 0.47 6.17 -3.67
N MET A 82 1.45 5.30 -3.93
CA MET A 82 2.87 5.66 -3.89
C MET A 82 3.18 6.82 -4.84
N ARG A 83 2.65 6.81 -6.07
CA ARG A 83 2.84 7.92 -7.02
C ARG A 83 2.25 9.24 -6.54
N LEU A 84 1.09 9.19 -5.88
CA LEU A 84 0.47 10.39 -5.30
C LEU A 84 1.33 10.96 -4.16
N VAL A 85 1.85 10.08 -3.29
CA VAL A 85 2.72 10.49 -2.19
C VAL A 85 4.06 11.02 -2.71
N ASN A 86 4.69 10.35 -3.68
CA ASN A 86 5.90 10.82 -4.36
C ASN A 86 5.70 12.21 -4.96
N ARG A 87 4.61 12.40 -5.72
CA ARG A 87 4.28 13.71 -6.32
C ARG A 87 4.03 14.78 -5.26
N TRP A 88 3.33 14.45 -4.17
CA TRP A 88 3.09 15.41 -3.10
C TRP A 88 4.40 15.80 -2.41
N GLY A 89 5.20 14.81 -2.00
CA GLY A 89 6.50 15.05 -1.39
C GLY A 89 7.41 15.92 -2.25
N ALA A 90 7.53 15.63 -3.54
CA ALA A 90 8.35 16.40 -4.48
C ALA A 90 7.87 17.85 -4.70
N ASN A 91 6.62 18.16 -4.36
CA ASN A 91 6.01 19.48 -4.57
C ASN A 91 5.48 20.07 -3.25
N LEU A 92 6.10 19.71 -2.12
CA LEU A 92 5.61 20.04 -0.77
C LEU A 92 5.38 21.55 -0.58
N GLU A 93 6.31 22.37 -1.04
CA GLU A 93 6.27 23.83 -0.88
C GLU A 93 5.40 24.55 -1.91
N SER A 94 5.08 23.89 -3.03
CA SER A 94 4.40 24.51 -4.18
C SER A 94 2.94 24.11 -4.33
N LEU A 95 2.50 23.04 -3.66
CA LEU A 95 1.11 22.61 -3.68
C LEU A 95 0.24 23.48 -2.78
N GLU A 96 -0.83 24.04 -3.37
CA GLU A 96 -1.86 24.76 -2.63
C GLU A 96 -2.68 23.79 -1.76
N GLU A 97 -3.25 24.30 -0.66
CA GLU A 97 -4.06 23.51 0.28
C GLU A 97 -5.18 22.71 -0.41
N ALA A 98 -5.86 23.31 -1.39
CA ALA A 98 -6.90 22.63 -2.16
C ALA A 98 -6.36 21.45 -2.99
N GLN A 99 -5.15 21.57 -3.53
CA GLN A 99 -4.49 20.50 -4.27
C GLN A 99 -4.03 19.38 -3.32
N GLN A 100 -3.48 19.76 -2.17
CA GLN A 100 -3.10 18.82 -1.12
C GLN A 100 -4.31 18.02 -0.62
N ALA A 101 -5.44 18.70 -0.35
CA ALA A 101 -6.69 18.05 0.06
C ALA A 101 -7.21 17.06 -1.00
N LYS A 102 -7.11 17.42 -2.29
CA LYS A 102 -7.47 16.53 -3.38
C LYS A 102 -6.58 15.28 -3.43
N ILE A 103 -5.26 15.45 -3.34
CA ILE A 103 -4.31 14.33 -3.34
C ILE A 103 -4.59 13.43 -2.12
N PHE A 104 -4.83 14.02 -0.95
CA PHE A 104 -5.17 13.29 0.26
C PHE A 104 -6.43 12.44 0.09
N ALA A 105 -7.50 13.01 -0.47
CA ALA A 105 -8.73 12.27 -0.76
C ALA A 105 -8.47 11.10 -1.72
N GLU A 106 -7.66 11.27 -2.77
CA GLU A 106 -7.28 10.18 -3.68
C GLU A 106 -6.47 9.08 -2.99
N ILE A 107 -5.56 9.45 -2.08
CA ILE A 107 -4.80 8.50 -1.24
C ILE A 107 -5.73 7.68 -0.34
N VAL A 108 -6.70 8.34 0.29
CA VAL A 108 -7.73 7.69 1.12
C VAL A 108 -8.56 6.70 0.30
N GLU A 109 -9.00 7.09 -0.90
CA GLU A 109 -9.76 6.21 -1.79
C GLU A 109 -8.94 4.98 -2.21
N HIS A 110 -7.65 5.14 -2.52
CA HIS A 110 -6.78 3.99 -2.78
C HIS A 110 -6.59 3.10 -1.56
N THR A 111 -6.50 3.68 -0.36
CA THR A 111 -6.43 2.91 0.90
C THR A 111 -7.66 2.02 1.09
N LYS A 112 -8.87 2.55 0.86
CA LYS A 112 -10.12 1.79 0.90
C LYS A 112 -10.15 0.64 -0.12
N LEU A 113 -9.60 0.85 -1.32
CA LEU A 113 -9.52 -0.21 -2.33
C LEU A 113 -8.56 -1.34 -1.94
N ILE A 114 -7.48 -1.02 -1.22
CA ILE A 114 -6.50 -2.00 -0.76
C ILE A 114 -7.10 -2.84 0.38
N PHE A 115 -7.78 -2.17 1.32
CA PHE A 115 -8.29 -2.76 2.56
C PHE A 115 -9.80 -2.49 2.77
N PRO A 116 -10.67 -2.99 1.89
CA PRO A 116 -12.10 -2.64 1.91
C PRO A 116 -12.80 -3.07 3.20
N GLN A 117 -12.50 -4.27 3.71
CA GLN A 117 -13.13 -4.78 4.92
C GLN A 117 -12.72 -4.00 6.17
N GLU A 118 -11.44 -3.64 6.28
CA GLU A 118 -10.90 -2.92 7.43
C GLU A 118 -11.39 -1.46 7.43
N SER A 119 -11.43 -0.84 6.24
CA SER A 119 -11.95 0.53 6.08
C SER A 119 -13.44 0.65 6.40
N ALA A 120 -14.24 -0.41 6.19
CA ALA A 120 -15.67 -0.40 6.51
C ALA A 120 -15.96 -0.50 8.01
N LEU A 121 -15.00 -0.99 8.80
CA LEU A 121 -15.14 -1.18 10.24
C LEU A 121 -14.75 0.06 11.06
N ARG A 122 -14.12 1.06 10.44
CA ARG A 122 -13.65 2.29 11.11
C ARG A 122 -14.43 3.52 10.63
N GLN A 123 -14.35 4.58 11.44
CA GLN A 123 -14.96 5.88 11.14
C GLN A 123 -14.53 6.36 9.75
N THR A 124 -15.42 7.12 9.10
CA THR A 124 -15.13 7.79 7.83
C THR A 124 -13.74 8.41 7.90
N PRO A 125 -12.83 8.11 6.95
CA PRO A 125 -11.55 8.78 6.89
C PRO A 125 -11.79 10.29 6.93
N PRO A 126 -10.90 11.07 7.57
CA PRO A 126 -11.09 12.50 7.65
C PRO A 126 -11.32 13.04 6.24
N GLU A 127 -12.51 13.60 5.98
CA GLU A 127 -12.86 14.19 4.67
C GLU A 127 -12.04 15.46 4.40
N THR A 128 -11.43 15.99 5.46
CA THR A 128 -10.57 17.18 5.45
C THR A 128 -9.12 16.79 5.65
N LEU A 129 -8.22 17.53 5.01
CA LEU A 129 -6.78 17.40 5.21
C LEU A 129 -6.44 17.55 6.70
N PRO A 130 -5.82 16.55 7.34
CA PRO A 130 -5.40 16.68 8.73
C PRO A 130 -4.33 17.77 8.85
N GLN A 131 -4.19 18.38 10.03
CA GLN A 131 -3.08 19.29 10.30
C GLN A 131 -1.77 18.49 10.33
N LEU A 132 -1.19 18.29 9.15
CA LEU A 132 0.11 17.66 8.98
C LEU A 132 1.19 18.71 9.21
N SER A 133 2.17 18.38 10.03
CA SER A 133 3.39 19.19 10.14
C SER A 133 4.33 18.75 9.02
N LEU A 134 4.44 19.57 7.98
CA LEU A 134 5.07 19.20 6.70
C LEU A 134 6.34 20.01 6.46
N GLU A 135 7.38 19.79 7.26
CA GLU A 135 8.66 20.48 7.06
C GLU A 135 9.49 19.87 5.93
N ASN A 136 9.27 18.58 5.63
CA ASN A 136 9.94 17.87 4.55
C ASN A 136 9.13 16.63 4.09
N PRO A 137 9.49 16.01 2.95
CA PRO A 137 8.75 14.86 2.44
C PRO A 137 8.83 13.63 3.35
N ALA A 138 9.92 13.43 4.10
CA ALA A 138 10.04 12.32 5.04
C ALA A 138 8.98 12.38 6.16
N GLN A 139 8.72 13.58 6.70
CA GLN A 139 7.64 13.82 7.66
C GLN A 139 6.26 13.58 7.04
N LEU A 140 6.02 14.05 5.80
CA LEU A 140 4.79 13.77 5.05
C LEU A 140 4.53 12.27 4.95
N ILE A 141 5.51 11.52 4.43
CA ILE A 141 5.41 10.07 4.22
C ILE A 141 5.13 9.36 5.54
N THR A 142 5.85 9.71 6.60
CA THR A 142 5.71 9.10 7.92
C THR A 142 4.33 9.37 8.53
N GLN A 143 3.86 10.62 8.49
CA GLN A 143 2.55 10.97 9.06
C GLN A 143 1.40 10.36 8.27
N LEU A 144 1.47 10.37 6.93
CA LEU A 144 0.48 9.69 6.09
C LEU A 144 0.46 8.19 6.37
N HIS A 145 1.62 7.55 6.48
CA HIS A 145 1.70 6.12 6.79
C HIS A 145 1.04 5.80 8.14
N GLN A 146 1.37 6.57 9.20
CA GLN A 146 0.79 6.40 10.54
C GLN A 146 -0.72 6.60 10.54
N LEU A 147 -1.19 7.69 9.91
CA LEU A 147 -2.60 8.01 9.82
C LEU A 147 -3.39 6.91 9.12
N LEU A 148 -2.92 6.48 7.95
CA LEU A 148 -3.63 5.49 7.14
C LEU A 148 -3.57 4.09 7.76
N ASN A 149 -2.47 3.71 8.41
CA ASN A 149 -2.44 2.49 9.23
C ASN A 149 -3.45 2.55 10.37
N GLY A 150 -3.69 3.72 10.97
CA GLY A 150 -4.77 3.93 11.94
C GLY A 150 -6.18 3.70 11.36
N LEU A 151 -6.35 3.74 10.04
CA LEU A 151 -7.63 3.47 9.37
C LEU A 151 -7.82 2.01 8.97
N VAL A 152 -6.75 1.22 8.91
CA VAL A 152 -6.81 -0.16 8.38
C VAL A 152 -6.25 -1.23 9.33
N ASN A 153 -5.70 -0.86 10.49
CA ASN A 153 -5.32 -1.81 11.54
C ASN A 153 -6.48 -2.21 12.45
#